data_AF-A0A0L6JKM5-F1
#
_entry.id   AF-A0A0L6JKM5-F1
#
_cell.length_a   1.000
_cell.length_b   1.000
_cell.length_c   1.000
_cell.angle_alpha   90.00
_cell.angle_beta   90.00
_cell.angle_gamma   90.00
#
_symmetry.space_group_name_H-M   'P 1'
#
loop_
_entity.id
_entity.type
_entity.pdbx_description
1 polymer ?
#
loop_
_entity_poly.entity_id
_entity_poly.type
_entity_poly.pdbx_seq_one_letter_code
_entity_poly.pdbx_strand_id
1 'polypeptide(L)'
;MKCQYSFEDLNNFLEGNISTDSYTAIEKHLESCEECRAYYSSQVLTGRCLTRDEKVKVDVYKKIEDKLDKNKYISKKKWFYKISGKINGHTKILRPAVAVIVICLITILSFNYRVQIGDFFNNNDNMSAPLSQEYMTNAEILENIKAKGGIEFKLLIKGKDQVIPKEDLINQTISILKERFESIGLAENEMNYDKDKEILSIKALCTGIEKDNNLENSIREIIKTGELTFQEVDESKRDKNGGFLPTGKIVISNNDIKDAVEGYDQVSGSKTISISLKDEGARRFSDATGRLIGKPIAVYMDNKIIISPMVVAQIVNGNISLNGNWDKKEFKTLIAMFDSDKLEVNLDMVEFKNIKPFPQ
;
A
#
# COMPACT_ATOMS: atom_id res chain seq x y z
N MET A 1 -20.84 -2.39 34.20
CA MET A 1 -19.58 -2.13 34.93
C MET A 1 -19.19 -0.67 34.69
N LYS A 2 -18.68 0.05 35.69
CA LYS A 2 -18.13 1.39 35.43
C LYS A 2 -16.94 1.23 34.50
N CYS A 3 -16.91 2.02 33.43
CA CYS A 3 -15.81 2.03 32.47
C CYS A 3 -14.49 2.36 33.21
N GLN A 4 -13.46 1.54 32.99
CA GLN A 4 -12.16 1.69 33.63
C GLN A 4 -11.11 2.33 32.71
N TYR A 5 -11.37 2.37 31.40
CA TYR A 5 -10.40 2.85 30.40
C TYR A 5 -10.80 4.22 29.87
N SER A 6 -9.82 5.10 29.75
CA SER A 6 -9.99 6.40 29.13
C SER A 6 -10.00 6.28 27.60
N PHE A 7 -10.43 7.33 26.90
CA PHE A 7 -10.33 7.38 25.44
C PHE A 7 -8.88 7.32 24.95
N GLU A 8 -7.94 7.81 25.74
CA GLU A 8 -6.50 7.78 25.42
C GLU A 8 -5.95 6.35 25.48
N ASP A 9 -6.39 5.55 26.46
CA ASP A 9 -6.05 4.12 26.54
C ASP A 9 -6.57 3.34 25.33
N LEU A 10 -7.78 3.67 24.85
CA LEU A 10 -8.38 3.05 23.67
C LEU A 10 -7.69 3.47 22.36
N ASN A 11 -7.18 4.70 22.27
CA ASN A 11 -6.40 5.15 21.12
C ASN A 11 -5.01 4.49 21.11
N ASN A 12 -4.34 4.41 22.25
CA ASN A 12 -3.07 3.70 22.36
C ASN A 12 -3.23 2.20 22.03
N PHE A 13 -4.37 1.59 22.41
CA PHE A 13 -4.74 0.24 21.99
C PHE A 13 -4.90 0.11 20.47
N LEU A 14 -5.58 1.06 19.82
CA LEU A 14 -5.77 1.09 18.36
C LEU A 14 -4.46 1.27 17.59
N GLU A 15 -3.56 2.10 18.12
CA GLU A 15 -2.25 2.39 17.50
C GLU A 15 -1.20 1.31 17.80
N GLY A 16 -1.52 0.34 18.66
CA GLY A 16 -0.58 -0.71 19.08
C GLY A 16 0.51 -0.23 20.06
N ASN A 17 0.32 0.93 20.68
CA ASN A 17 1.25 1.59 21.59
C ASN A 17 1.03 1.18 23.06
N ILE A 18 0.80 -0.10 23.34
CA ILE A 18 0.58 -0.64 24.69
C ILE A 18 1.28 -2.00 24.90
N SER A 19 1.45 -2.40 26.16
CA SER A 19 2.01 -3.73 26.49
C SER A 19 1.04 -4.87 26.17
N THR A 20 1.56 -6.09 26.01
CA THR A 20 0.77 -7.30 25.72
C THR A 20 -0.28 -7.62 26.80
N ASP A 21 0.06 -7.39 28.06
CA ASP A 21 -0.85 -7.59 29.19
C ASP A 21 -2.00 -6.58 29.16
N SER A 22 -1.69 -5.32 28.83
CA SER A 22 -2.69 -4.25 28.67
C SER A 22 -3.58 -4.49 27.43
N TYR A 23 -3.03 -5.07 26.36
CA TYR A 23 -3.76 -5.42 25.15
C TYR A 23 -4.86 -6.43 25.45
N THR A 24 -4.49 -7.55 26.07
CA THR A 24 -5.43 -8.64 26.43
C THR A 24 -6.51 -8.15 27.40
N ALA A 25 -6.15 -7.23 28.31
CA ALA A 25 -7.09 -6.66 29.27
C ALA A 25 -8.13 -5.73 28.60
N ILE A 26 -7.70 -4.89 27.66
CA ILE A 26 -8.58 -3.98 26.90
C ILE A 26 -9.47 -4.78 25.94
N GLU A 27 -8.93 -5.79 25.27
CA GLU A 27 -9.69 -6.68 24.38
C GLU A 27 -10.84 -7.36 25.13
N LYS A 28 -10.56 -7.96 26.29
CA LYS A 28 -11.58 -8.55 27.17
C LYS A 28 -12.57 -7.53 27.72
N HIS A 29 -12.13 -6.27 27.93
CA HIS A 29 -13.01 -5.20 28.35
C HIS A 29 -14.01 -4.78 27.25
N LEU A 30 -13.57 -4.73 25.99
CA LEU A 30 -14.43 -4.39 24.85
C LEU A 30 -15.59 -5.39 24.65
N GLU A 31 -15.44 -6.64 25.10
CA GLU A 31 -16.52 -7.64 25.13
C GLU A 31 -17.63 -7.35 26.14
N SER A 32 -17.33 -6.57 27.20
CA SER A 32 -18.25 -6.32 28.31
C SER A 32 -18.71 -4.86 28.45
N CYS A 33 -18.05 -3.92 27.76
CA CYS A 33 -18.40 -2.49 27.81
C CYS A 33 -18.92 -1.96 26.45
N GLU A 34 -20.20 -1.59 26.41
CA GLU A 34 -20.86 -1.06 25.20
C GLU A 34 -20.30 0.30 24.76
N GLU A 35 -20.00 1.19 25.70
CA GLU A 35 -19.47 2.54 25.42
C GLU A 35 -18.07 2.47 24.78
N CYS A 36 -17.15 1.69 25.35
CA CYS A 36 -15.81 1.49 24.79
C CYS A 36 -15.87 0.82 23.41
N ARG A 37 -16.76 -0.16 23.23
CA ARG A 37 -16.95 -0.83 21.94
C ARG A 37 -17.47 0.12 20.88
N ALA A 38 -18.42 0.99 21.22
CA ALA A 38 -18.97 1.99 20.31
C ALA A 38 -17.89 3.00 19.89
N TYR A 39 -17.07 3.48 20.83
CA TYR A 39 -15.94 4.36 20.55
C TYR A 39 -14.91 3.68 19.65
N TYR A 40 -14.43 2.49 20.03
CA TYR A 40 -13.48 1.70 19.25
C TYR A 40 -13.96 1.47 17.81
N SER A 41 -15.22 1.02 17.65
CA SER A 41 -15.81 0.78 16.32
C SER A 41 -15.89 2.05 15.48
N SER A 42 -16.16 3.20 16.10
CA SER A 42 -16.22 4.49 15.41
C SER A 42 -14.85 4.96 14.90
N GLN A 43 -13.78 4.72 15.66
CA GLN A 43 -12.42 5.06 15.25
C GLN A 43 -11.91 4.13 14.15
N VAL A 44 -12.19 2.82 14.25
CA VAL A 44 -11.89 1.86 13.18
C VAL A 44 -12.61 2.25 11.87
N LEU A 45 -13.89 2.64 11.95
CA LEU A 45 -14.64 3.12 10.79
C LEU A 45 -14.08 4.43 10.23
N THR A 46 -13.69 5.36 11.11
CA THR A 46 -13.09 6.64 10.69
C THR A 46 -11.75 6.43 9.99
N GLY A 47 -10.90 5.55 10.52
CA GLY A 47 -9.65 5.13 9.87
C GLY A 47 -9.91 4.55 8.47
N ARG A 48 -10.87 3.63 8.34
CA ARG A 48 -11.25 3.05 7.05
C ARG A 48 -11.81 4.07 6.04
N CYS A 49 -12.58 5.05 6.51
CA CYS A 49 -13.08 6.14 5.66
C CYS A 49 -11.96 7.08 5.18
N LEU A 50 -10.94 7.31 6.00
CA LEU A 50 -9.80 8.17 5.66
C LEU A 50 -8.81 7.48 4.72
N THR A 51 -8.65 6.15 4.82
CA THR A 51 -7.74 5.37 3.97
C THR A 51 -8.31 5.01 2.58
N ARG A 52 -9.51 5.51 2.24
CA ARG A 52 -10.12 5.43 0.90
C ARG A 52 -10.21 4.01 0.32
N ASP A 53 -10.41 3.00 1.18
CA ASP A 53 -10.83 1.65 0.79
C ASP A 53 -12.28 1.38 1.21
N GLU A 54 -13.07 0.97 0.22
CA GLU A 54 -14.49 0.56 0.23
C GLU A 54 -15.62 1.60 0.12
N LYS A 55 -16.49 1.34 -0.88
CA LYS A 55 -17.84 1.88 -1.02
C LYS A 55 -18.72 1.36 0.12
N VAL A 56 -18.98 2.22 1.11
CA VAL A 56 -19.94 1.95 2.20
C VAL A 56 -21.32 1.57 1.62
N LYS A 57 -21.82 0.37 1.97
CA LYS A 57 -23.16 -0.10 1.58
C LYS A 57 -24.25 0.88 2.05
N VAL A 58 -25.16 1.20 1.13
CA VAL A 58 -26.28 2.16 1.27
C VAL A 58 -27.14 1.94 2.53
N ASP A 59 -27.18 0.72 3.07
CA ASP A 59 -27.98 0.39 4.26
C ASP A 59 -27.43 0.97 5.58
N VAL A 60 -26.16 1.36 5.64
CA VAL A 60 -25.57 1.97 6.84
C VAL A 60 -26.10 3.39 7.03
N TYR A 61 -26.24 4.16 5.95
CA TYR A 61 -26.79 5.51 5.99
C TYR A 61 -28.24 5.55 6.50
N LYS A 62 -29.06 4.57 6.09
CA LYS A 62 -30.46 4.46 6.53
C LYS A 62 -30.59 4.14 8.02
N LYS A 63 -29.76 3.22 8.53
CA LYS A 63 -29.73 2.87 9.97
C LYS A 63 -29.23 4.02 10.85
N ILE A 64 -28.35 4.87 10.32
CA ILE A 64 -27.88 6.07 11.01
C ILE A 64 -28.96 7.16 10.97
N GLU A 65 -29.65 7.34 9.84
CA GLU A 65 -30.72 8.33 9.69
C GLU A 65 -31.92 8.04 10.60
N ASP A 66 -32.31 6.78 10.77
CA ASP A 66 -33.40 6.36 11.67
C ASP A 66 -33.08 6.53 13.15
N LYS A 67 -31.79 6.59 13.52
CA LYS A 67 -31.32 6.78 14.91
C LYS A 67 -30.92 8.22 15.24
N LEU A 68 -30.87 9.11 14.25
CA LEU A 68 -30.60 10.53 14.47
C LEU A 68 -31.86 11.25 14.94
N ASP A 69 -31.86 11.76 16.18
CA ASP A 69 -32.88 12.69 16.65
C ASP A 69 -32.74 14.02 15.90
N LYS A 70 -33.49 14.15 14.80
CA LYS A 70 -33.50 15.33 13.92
C LYS A 70 -33.83 16.62 14.68
N ASN A 71 -34.51 16.55 15.83
CA ASN A 71 -34.86 17.73 16.63
C ASN A 71 -33.64 18.34 17.35
N LYS A 72 -32.60 17.54 17.63
CA LYS A 72 -31.35 18.01 18.26
C LYS A 72 -30.55 18.94 17.33
N TYR A 73 -30.67 18.75 16.01
CA TYR A 73 -29.92 19.48 14.99
C TYR A 73 -30.73 20.60 14.31
N ILE A 74 -32.00 20.78 14.65
CA ILE A 74 -32.87 21.86 14.12
C ILE A 74 -32.90 23.10 15.06
N SER A 75 -32.17 23.09 16.17
CA SER A 75 -32.17 24.19 17.12
C SER A 75 -31.07 25.25 16.84
N LYS A 76 -31.51 26.40 16.31
CA LYS A 76 -30.89 27.74 16.25
C LYS A 76 -30.23 28.18 14.92
N LYS A 77 -31.08 28.60 13.98
CA LYS A 77 -31.15 30.01 13.53
C LYS A 77 -32.44 30.24 12.70
N LYS A 78 -33.56 30.34 13.41
CA LYS A 78 -34.79 31.00 12.92
C LYS A 78 -34.67 32.49 13.24
N TRP A 79 -34.07 33.29 12.36
CA TRP A 79 -34.32 34.74 12.34
C TRP A 79 -35.15 35.11 11.13
N PHE A 80 -34.81 34.69 9.91
CA PHE A 80 -35.43 35.31 8.74
C PHE A 80 -36.58 34.48 8.14
N TYR A 81 -37.75 35.14 8.10
CA TYR A 81 -38.99 34.81 7.39
C TYR A 81 -39.99 33.86 8.04
N LYS A 82 -40.64 34.39 9.08
CA LYS A 82 -42.06 34.19 9.34
C LYS A 82 -42.83 35.40 8.79
N ILE A 83 -42.95 35.52 7.46
CA ILE A 83 -43.88 36.48 6.84
C ILE A 83 -44.65 35.79 5.71
N SER A 84 -45.98 35.92 5.83
CA SER A 84 -47.05 35.69 4.86
C SER A 84 -47.30 34.27 4.34
N GLY A 85 -48.15 33.54 5.07
CA GLY A 85 -49.33 33.01 4.41
C GLY A 85 -50.29 34.15 4.05
N LYS A 86 -51.00 34.00 2.92
CA LYS A 86 -52.17 34.79 2.50
C LYS A 86 -51.88 36.17 1.87
N ILE A 87 -51.49 36.19 0.60
CA ILE A 87 -51.90 37.24 -0.35
C ILE A 87 -52.40 36.58 -1.64
N ASN A 88 -53.66 36.84 -1.95
CA ASN A 88 -54.39 36.37 -3.13
C ASN A 88 -53.99 37.13 -4.40
N GLY A 89 -54.13 36.44 -5.55
CA GLY A 89 -54.57 36.99 -6.84
C GLY A 89 -53.84 38.20 -7.40
N HIS A 90 -52.73 37.97 -8.12
CA HIS A 90 -52.30 38.67 -9.36
C HIS A 90 -50.79 38.51 -9.59
N THR A 91 -50.29 37.31 -9.93
CA THR A 91 -48.92 37.16 -10.47
C THR A 91 -48.76 35.89 -11.32
N LYS A 92 -49.62 35.70 -12.34
CA LYS A 92 -49.41 34.63 -13.34
C LYS A 92 -48.26 34.92 -14.33
N ILE A 93 -47.69 36.13 -14.32
CA ILE A 93 -46.61 36.54 -15.24
C ILE A 93 -45.26 36.74 -14.53
N LEU A 94 -45.24 36.97 -13.21
CA LEU A 94 -43.99 37.15 -12.47
C LEU A 94 -43.24 35.83 -12.20
N ARG A 95 -43.94 34.69 -12.14
CA ARG A 95 -43.32 33.38 -11.86
C ARG A 95 -42.33 32.90 -12.95
N PRO A 96 -42.64 32.97 -14.25
CA PRO A 96 -41.65 32.63 -15.28
C PRO A 96 -40.54 33.68 -15.37
N ALA A 97 -40.84 34.97 -15.17
CA ALA A 97 -39.81 36.02 -15.20
C ALA A 97 -38.78 35.86 -14.06
N VAL A 98 -39.22 35.57 -12.84
CA VAL A 98 -38.33 35.33 -11.70
C VAL A 98 -37.57 34.01 -11.87
N ALA A 99 -38.20 32.96 -12.41
CA ALA A 99 -37.50 31.71 -12.72
C ALA A 99 -36.43 31.91 -13.81
N VAL A 100 -36.71 32.70 -14.84
CA VAL A 100 -35.73 33.06 -15.88
C VAL A 100 -34.61 33.92 -15.28
N ILE A 101 -34.89 34.87 -14.40
CA ILE A 101 -33.86 35.66 -13.72
C ILE A 101 -33.00 34.77 -12.81
N VAL A 102 -33.57 33.80 -12.11
CA VAL A 102 -32.82 32.85 -11.29
C VAL A 102 -31.99 31.89 -12.15
N ILE A 103 -32.50 31.42 -13.29
CA ILE A 103 -31.75 30.61 -14.25
C ILE A 103 -30.65 31.45 -14.93
N CYS A 104 -30.91 32.72 -15.24
CA CYS A 104 -29.91 33.67 -15.73
C CYS A 104 -28.85 33.93 -14.65
N LEU A 105 -29.21 34.08 -13.39
CA LEU A 105 -28.25 34.23 -12.29
C LEU A 105 -27.46 32.95 -12.04
N ILE A 106 -28.08 31.77 -12.14
CA ILE A 106 -27.40 30.47 -12.03
C ILE A 106 -26.46 30.27 -13.23
N THR A 107 -26.86 30.65 -14.44
CA THR A 107 -26.00 30.57 -15.63
C THR A 107 -24.91 31.62 -15.62
N ILE A 108 -25.14 32.84 -15.12
CA ILE A 108 -24.12 33.88 -14.90
C ILE A 108 -23.16 33.45 -13.77
N LEU A 109 -23.66 32.86 -12.68
CA LEU A 109 -22.83 32.27 -11.62
C LEU A 109 -22.03 31.07 -12.13
N SER A 110 -22.63 30.21 -12.96
CA SER A 110 -21.97 29.06 -13.58
C SER A 110 -20.97 29.49 -14.67
N PHE A 111 -21.23 30.61 -15.35
CA PHE A 111 -20.33 31.21 -16.33
C PHE A 111 -19.16 31.92 -15.63
N ASN A 112 -19.41 32.63 -14.53
CA ASN A 112 -18.35 33.16 -13.67
C ASN A 112 -17.53 32.03 -13.02
N TYR A 113 -18.15 30.91 -12.66
CA TYR A 113 -17.42 29.70 -12.23
C TYR A 113 -16.65 29.06 -13.39
N ARG A 114 -17.16 29.10 -14.63
CA ARG A 114 -16.45 28.64 -15.83
C ARG A 114 -15.33 29.58 -16.27
N VAL A 115 -15.41 30.89 -16.02
CA VAL A 115 -14.30 31.84 -16.20
C VAL A 115 -13.27 31.59 -15.10
N GLN A 116 -13.68 31.35 -13.86
CA GLN A 116 -12.75 30.97 -12.79
C GLN A 116 -12.08 29.61 -13.04
N ILE A 117 -12.77 28.65 -13.67
CA ILE A 117 -12.20 27.37 -14.11
C ILE A 117 -11.43 27.51 -15.44
N GLY A 118 -11.80 28.45 -16.31
CA GLY A 118 -11.11 28.78 -17.55
C GLY A 118 -9.77 29.46 -17.28
N ASP A 119 -9.72 30.39 -16.35
CA ASP A 119 -8.48 30.99 -15.84
C ASP A 119 -7.67 30.00 -14.98
N PHE A 120 -8.31 28.96 -14.43
CA PHE A 120 -7.63 27.84 -13.77
C PHE A 120 -6.99 26.85 -14.76
N PHE A 121 -7.54 26.70 -15.96
CA PHE A 121 -7.00 25.78 -16.99
C PHE A 121 -6.23 26.49 -18.12
N ASN A 122 -6.29 27.82 -18.22
CA ASN A 122 -5.69 28.56 -19.34
C ASN A 122 -4.58 29.54 -18.92
N ASN A 123 -4.22 29.60 -17.63
CA ASN A 123 -2.91 30.08 -17.19
C ASN A 123 -1.98 28.88 -17.02
N ASN A 124 -1.78 28.17 -18.13
CA ASN A 124 -0.66 27.26 -18.27
C ASN A 124 0.54 28.11 -18.70
N ASP A 125 1.11 28.82 -17.73
CA ASP A 125 2.50 29.22 -17.65
C ASP A 125 2.71 29.80 -16.24
N ASN A 126 3.34 28.97 -15.41
CA ASN A 126 4.00 29.29 -14.13
C ASN A 126 3.20 29.14 -12.83
N MET A 127 3.50 28.01 -12.17
CA MET A 127 3.83 27.92 -10.75
C MET A 127 2.67 27.82 -9.74
N SER A 128 2.01 26.66 -9.71
CA SER A 128 1.70 26.01 -8.43
C SER A 128 2.91 25.18 -8.04
N ALA A 129 3.72 25.67 -7.09
CA ALA A 129 4.80 24.89 -6.49
C ALA A 129 4.22 23.55 -5.98
N PRO A 130 4.83 22.40 -6.30
CA PRO A 130 4.43 21.15 -5.67
C PRO A 130 4.58 21.31 -4.16
N LEU A 131 3.70 20.70 -3.38
CA LEU A 131 4.00 20.41 -1.97
C LEU A 131 5.32 19.64 -1.98
N SER A 132 6.43 20.33 -1.73
CA SER A 132 7.73 19.70 -1.61
C SER A 132 7.65 18.87 -0.34
N GLN A 133 7.42 17.58 -0.50
CA GLN A 133 7.88 16.63 0.48
C GLN A 133 9.36 16.97 0.68
N GLU A 134 9.71 17.44 1.88
CA GLU A 134 11.08 17.85 2.18
C GLU A 134 11.90 16.56 2.24
N TYR A 135 12.41 16.14 1.08
CA TYR A 135 13.31 15.02 0.99
C TYR A 135 14.59 15.43 1.72
N MET A 136 14.96 14.67 2.76
CA MET A 136 16.21 14.90 3.46
C MET A 136 17.37 14.83 2.46
N THR A 137 18.28 15.79 2.58
CA THR A 137 19.53 15.78 1.83
C THR A 137 20.39 14.59 2.24
N ASN A 138 21.29 14.14 1.36
CA ASN A 138 22.27 13.10 1.71
C ASN A 138 23.08 13.46 2.96
N ALA A 139 23.33 14.76 3.20
CA ALA A 139 24.05 15.23 4.38
C ALA A 139 23.24 14.98 5.67
N GLU A 140 21.94 15.29 5.66
CA GLU A 140 21.03 15.06 6.79
C GLU A 140 20.82 13.56 7.06
N ILE A 141 20.68 12.74 6.00
CA ILE A 141 20.61 11.27 6.11
C ILE A 141 21.87 10.74 6.80
N LEU A 142 23.04 11.18 6.35
CA LEU A 142 24.32 10.77 6.93
C LEU A 142 24.48 11.21 8.38
N GLU A 143 24.00 12.40 8.74
CA GLU A 143 23.99 12.88 10.12
C GLU A 143 23.09 12.03 11.01
N ASN A 144 21.89 11.70 10.54
CA ASN A 144 20.97 10.80 11.24
C ASN A 144 21.57 9.42 11.47
N ILE A 145 22.19 8.83 10.44
CA ILE A 145 22.86 7.52 10.54
C ILE A 145 23.99 7.55 11.56
N LYS A 146 24.79 8.63 11.60
CA LYS A 146 25.85 8.81 12.60
C LYS A 146 25.25 8.92 14.00
N ALA A 147 24.24 9.75 14.18
CA ALA A 147 23.64 10.01 15.49
C ALA A 147 22.93 8.78 16.07
N LYS A 148 22.17 8.05 15.25
CA LYS A 148 21.30 6.94 15.70
C LYS A 148 21.94 5.56 15.49
N GLY A 149 23.06 5.48 14.78
CA GLY A 149 23.64 4.24 14.30
C GLY A 149 22.86 3.68 13.10
N GLY A 150 23.45 2.73 12.38
CA GLY A 150 22.87 2.18 11.16
C GLY A 150 23.73 1.08 10.57
N ILE A 151 23.71 0.96 9.24
CA ILE A 151 24.53 0.02 8.50
C ILE A 151 25.22 0.68 7.31
N GLU A 152 26.36 0.12 6.97
CA GLU A 152 27.07 0.39 5.72
C GLU A 152 27.35 -0.95 5.03
N PHE A 153 27.04 -1.03 3.74
CA PHE A 153 27.38 -2.20 2.95
C PHE A 153 27.69 -1.81 1.51
N LYS A 154 28.44 -2.67 0.83
CA LYS A 154 28.86 -2.47 -0.56
C LYS A 154 28.40 -3.64 -1.40
N LEU A 155 27.81 -3.30 -2.54
CA LEU A 155 27.36 -4.26 -3.55
C LEU A 155 28.22 -4.10 -4.79
N LEU A 156 28.80 -5.20 -5.25
CA LEU A 156 29.41 -5.29 -6.57
C LEU A 156 28.31 -5.55 -7.60
N ILE A 157 28.20 -4.68 -8.60
CA ILE A 157 27.20 -4.80 -9.67
C ILE A 157 27.81 -5.55 -10.85
N LYS A 158 27.32 -6.77 -11.12
CA LYS A 158 27.70 -7.57 -12.29
C LYS A 158 26.58 -7.57 -13.32
N GLY A 159 26.88 -7.16 -14.54
CA GLY A 159 25.97 -7.39 -15.66
C GLY A 159 25.77 -8.90 -15.94
N LYS A 160 24.64 -9.26 -16.55
CA LYS A 160 24.32 -10.67 -16.91
C LYS A 160 25.42 -11.36 -17.73
N ASP A 161 26.15 -10.59 -18.54
CA ASP A 161 27.24 -11.08 -19.40
C ASP A 161 28.64 -10.63 -18.93
N GLN A 162 28.79 -10.24 -17.66
CA GLN A 162 30.02 -9.63 -17.11
C GLN A 162 30.46 -8.34 -17.82
N VAL A 163 29.55 -7.74 -18.58
CA VAL A 163 29.71 -6.41 -19.16
C VAL A 163 29.22 -5.37 -18.15
N ILE A 164 29.98 -4.28 -18.00
CA ILE A 164 29.57 -3.12 -17.21
C ILE A 164 28.19 -2.65 -17.69
N PRO A 165 27.18 -2.63 -16.80
CA PRO A 165 25.85 -2.14 -17.15
C PRO A 165 25.87 -0.70 -17.67
N LYS A 166 24.96 -0.38 -18.60
CA LYS A 166 24.74 1.02 -19.01
C LYS A 166 24.26 1.85 -17.83
N GLU A 167 24.54 3.16 -17.85
CA GLU A 167 24.16 4.10 -16.79
C GLU A 167 22.66 4.09 -16.48
N ASP A 168 21.81 4.03 -17.50
CA ASP A 168 20.35 3.93 -17.32
C ASP A 168 19.95 2.68 -16.52
N LEU A 169 20.64 1.55 -16.76
CA LEU A 169 20.38 0.29 -16.07
C LEU A 169 20.81 0.35 -14.60
N ILE A 170 21.90 1.06 -14.31
CA ILE A 170 22.37 1.31 -12.95
C ILE A 170 21.36 2.18 -12.20
N ASN A 171 20.90 3.26 -12.84
CA ASN A 171 19.91 4.16 -12.23
C ASN A 171 18.58 3.43 -11.95
N GLN A 172 18.12 2.59 -12.88
CA GLN A 172 16.95 1.73 -12.65
C GLN A 172 17.19 0.76 -11.48
N THR A 173 18.36 0.12 -11.43
CA THR A 173 18.75 -0.78 -10.32
C THR A 173 18.69 -0.04 -8.98
N ILE A 174 19.22 1.18 -8.92
CA ILE A 174 19.19 2.00 -7.70
C ILE A 174 17.75 2.33 -7.30
N SER A 175 16.88 2.71 -8.24
CA SER A 175 15.47 2.97 -7.94
C SER A 175 14.75 1.75 -7.38
N ILE A 176 14.94 0.57 -7.99
CA ILE A 176 14.36 -0.69 -7.49
C ILE A 176 14.88 -1.02 -6.09
N LEU A 177 16.19 -0.87 -5.85
CA LEU A 177 16.76 -1.12 -4.53
C LEU A 177 16.23 -0.16 -3.47
N LYS A 178 15.98 1.11 -3.82
CA LYS A 178 15.36 2.08 -2.90
C LYS A 178 13.99 1.63 -2.47
N GLU A 179 13.11 1.28 -3.40
CA GLU A 179 11.75 0.79 -3.11
C GLU A 179 11.79 -0.46 -2.22
N ARG A 180 12.65 -1.42 -2.56
CA ARG A 180 12.79 -2.65 -1.77
C ARG A 180 13.34 -2.38 -0.36
N PHE A 181 14.33 -1.49 -0.22
CA PHE A 181 14.88 -1.12 1.08
C PHE A 181 13.88 -0.36 1.94
N GLU A 182 13.12 0.56 1.36
CA GLU A 182 12.03 1.26 2.06
C GLU A 182 11.02 0.27 2.64
N SER A 183 10.61 -0.73 1.87
CA SER A 183 9.63 -1.74 2.31
C SER A 183 10.06 -2.56 3.53
N ILE A 184 11.37 -2.72 3.73
CA ILE A 184 11.95 -3.44 4.88
C ILE A 184 12.43 -2.51 6.00
N GLY A 185 12.20 -1.20 5.91
CA GLY A 185 12.58 -0.23 6.96
C GLY A 185 14.00 0.35 6.83
N LEU A 186 14.57 0.31 5.62
CA LEU A 186 15.84 0.97 5.28
C LEU A 186 15.59 2.23 4.42
N ALA A 187 14.53 2.98 4.73
CA ALA A 187 14.08 4.12 3.92
C ALA A 187 15.04 5.33 3.92
N GLU A 188 15.65 5.65 5.06
CA GLU A 188 16.68 6.69 5.13
C GLU A 188 18.02 6.10 4.69
N ASN A 189 18.25 6.10 3.38
CA ASN A 189 19.48 5.57 2.79
C ASN A 189 20.18 6.58 1.85
N GLU A 190 21.51 6.54 1.88
CA GLU A 190 22.38 7.13 0.89
C GLU A 190 22.93 6.00 0.02
N MET A 191 22.84 6.14 -1.30
CA MET A 191 23.44 5.22 -2.27
C MET A 191 24.37 5.98 -3.20
N ASN A 192 25.61 5.51 -3.33
CA ASN A 192 26.60 6.10 -4.21
C ASN A 192 27.29 5.01 -5.06
N TYR A 193 27.19 5.13 -6.38
CA TYR A 193 27.81 4.20 -7.32
C TYR A 193 29.16 4.71 -7.81
N ASP A 194 30.20 3.92 -7.56
CA ASP A 194 31.56 4.15 -8.08
C ASP A 194 31.71 3.39 -9.40
N LYS A 195 31.66 4.12 -10.53
CA LYS A 195 31.74 3.56 -11.89
C LYS A 195 33.07 2.83 -12.14
N ASP A 196 34.17 3.30 -11.56
CA ASP A 196 35.51 2.74 -11.81
C ASP A 196 35.71 1.41 -11.07
N LYS A 197 35.02 1.24 -9.93
CA LYS A 197 35.10 0.03 -9.11
C LYS A 197 33.91 -0.92 -9.26
N GLU A 198 32.88 -0.49 -9.98
CA GLU A 198 31.59 -1.20 -10.12
C GLU A 198 30.89 -1.44 -8.77
N ILE A 199 31.16 -0.58 -7.78
CA ILE A 199 30.68 -0.74 -6.41
C ILE A 199 29.58 0.28 -6.12
N LEU A 200 28.40 -0.20 -5.73
CA LEU A 200 27.38 0.59 -5.07
C LEU A 200 27.64 0.57 -3.56
N SER A 201 27.95 1.72 -2.99
CA SER A 201 28.08 1.91 -1.53
C SER A 201 26.76 2.41 -0.97
N ILE A 202 26.22 1.72 0.03
CA ILE A 202 24.96 2.06 0.68
C ILE A 202 25.21 2.30 2.17
N LYS A 203 24.68 3.41 2.67
CA LYS A 203 24.54 3.68 4.10
C LYS A 203 23.08 3.88 4.41
N ALA A 204 22.56 3.16 5.39
CA ALA A 204 21.14 3.24 5.73
C ALA A 204 20.94 3.29 7.24
N LEU A 205 19.92 4.05 7.65
CA LEU A 205 19.38 3.96 8.99
C LEU A 205 18.58 2.67 9.10
N CYS A 206 18.75 1.94 10.19
CA CYS A 206 17.92 0.77 10.47
C CYS A 206 16.73 1.19 11.33
N THR A 207 15.55 1.31 10.71
CA THR A 207 14.29 1.52 11.44
C THR A 207 13.43 0.27 11.26
N GLY A 208 12.82 -0.25 12.32
CA GLY A 208 11.85 -1.35 12.22
C GLY A 208 12.37 -2.74 11.84
N ILE A 209 13.64 -2.91 11.46
CA ILE A 209 14.30 -4.23 11.49
C ILE A 209 14.74 -4.43 12.93
N GLU A 210 14.17 -5.43 13.61
CA GLU A 210 14.62 -5.86 14.93
C GLU A 210 16.15 -5.95 14.90
N LYS A 211 16.83 -5.45 15.95
CA LYS A 211 18.30 -5.54 16.15
C LYS A 211 18.72 -7.01 16.35
N ASP A 212 18.29 -7.83 15.43
CA ASP A 212 18.44 -9.26 15.44
C ASP A 212 19.72 -9.59 14.67
N ASN A 213 20.39 -10.67 15.04
CA ASN A 213 21.70 -11.05 14.54
C ASN A 213 21.72 -11.46 13.04
N ASN A 214 20.70 -11.05 12.27
CA ASN A 214 20.35 -11.59 10.96
C ASN A 214 20.01 -10.50 9.92
N LEU A 215 20.37 -9.23 10.17
CA LEU A 215 20.11 -8.11 9.26
C LEU A 215 20.77 -8.32 7.89
N GLU A 216 22.04 -8.74 7.87
CA GLU A 216 22.80 -9.02 6.65
C GLU A 216 22.06 -10.00 5.73
N ASN A 217 21.52 -11.10 6.27
CA ASN A 217 20.79 -12.08 5.45
C ASN A 217 19.50 -11.50 4.88
N SER A 218 18.78 -10.64 5.62
CA SER A 218 17.59 -9.95 5.08
C SER A 218 17.94 -9.09 3.88
N ILE A 219 19.06 -8.38 3.94
CA ILE A 219 19.55 -7.57 2.83
C ILE A 219 19.97 -8.48 1.67
N ARG A 220 20.69 -9.58 1.95
CA ARG A 220 21.07 -10.58 0.93
C ARG A 220 19.86 -11.18 0.22
N GLU A 221 18.75 -11.38 0.92
CA GLU A 221 17.50 -11.79 0.29
C GLU A 221 16.97 -10.66 -0.61
N ILE A 222 16.80 -9.44 -0.10
CA ILE A 222 16.23 -8.30 -0.85
C ILE A 222 17.02 -7.91 -2.13
N ILE A 223 18.35 -8.05 -2.14
CA ILE A 223 19.19 -7.71 -3.29
C ILE A 223 19.20 -8.78 -4.40
N LYS A 224 18.49 -9.91 -4.22
CA LYS A 224 18.35 -10.92 -5.28
C LYS A 224 17.61 -10.36 -6.48
N THR A 225 17.69 -11.04 -7.63
CA THR A 225 17.05 -10.58 -8.86
C THR A 225 15.54 -10.39 -8.70
N GLY A 226 14.87 -11.29 -7.97
CA GLY A 226 13.42 -11.24 -7.78
C GLY A 226 12.67 -11.61 -9.07
N GLU A 227 13.23 -12.51 -9.88
CA GLU A 227 12.55 -13.04 -11.06
C GLU A 227 11.40 -13.95 -10.62
N LEU A 228 10.21 -13.35 -10.54
CA LEU A 228 8.97 -13.98 -10.18
C LEU A 228 8.29 -14.54 -11.42
N THR A 229 7.94 -15.82 -11.37
CA THR A 229 7.21 -16.50 -12.45
C THR A 229 6.17 -17.45 -11.89
N PHE A 230 5.01 -17.47 -12.52
CA PHE A 230 4.00 -18.51 -12.31
C PHE A 230 4.13 -19.50 -13.46
N GLN A 231 4.32 -20.76 -13.14
CA GLN A 231 4.64 -21.78 -14.14
C GLN A 231 3.77 -23.02 -13.99
N GLU A 232 3.52 -23.66 -15.13
CA GLU A 232 3.01 -25.03 -15.14
C GLU A 232 4.10 -25.99 -14.73
N VAL A 233 3.71 -27.02 -13.98
CA VAL A 233 4.65 -27.98 -13.42
C VAL A 233 4.39 -29.40 -13.88
N ASP A 234 5.45 -30.21 -13.85
CA ASP A 234 5.36 -31.64 -14.06
C ASP A 234 5.00 -32.32 -12.73
N GLU A 235 3.75 -32.77 -12.63
CA GLU A 235 3.21 -33.40 -11.42
C GLU A 235 3.92 -34.70 -11.04
N SER A 236 4.68 -35.31 -11.96
CA SER A 236 5.44 -36.54 -11.73
C SER A 236 6.86 -36.31 -11.22
N LYS A 237 7.37 -35.07 -11.34
CA LYS A 237 8.76 -34.75 -10.99
C LYS A 237 8.84 -33.82 -9.79
N ARG A 238 9.85 -34.06 -8.95
CA ARG A 238 10.18 -33.21 -7.80
C ARG A 238 11.66 -32.86 -7.80
N ASP A 239 11.98 -31.72 -7.22
CA ASP A 239 13.35 -31.37 -6.86
C ASP A 239 13.79 -32.12 -5.59
N LYS A 240 15.03 -31.87 -5.18
CA LYS A 240 15.63 -32.45 -3.96
C LYS A 240 14.91 -32.08 -2.65
N ASN A 241 14.09 -31.03 -2.66
CA ASN A 241 13.35 -30.51 -1.51
C ASN A 241 11.87 -30.88 -1.57
N GLY A 242 11.43 -31.69 -2.55
CA GLY A 242 10.03 -32.07 -2.73
C GLY A 242 9.17 -31.02 -3.44
N GLY A 243 9.77 -29.98 -4.01
CA GLY A 243 9.12 -28.99 -4.85
C GLY A 243 8.86 -29.50 -6.26
N PHE A 244 7.80 -29.04 -6.93
CA PHE A 244 7.56 -29.44 -8.33
C PHE A 244 8.61 -28.86 -9.29
N LEU A 245 8.96 -29.63 -10.33
CA LEU A 245 9.79 -29.11 -11.42
C LEU A 245 8.93 -28.40 -12.47
N PRO A 246 9.37 -27.24 -12.99
CA PRO A 246 8.63 -26.53 -14.02
C PRO A 246 8.68 -27.30 -15.35
N THR A 247 7.60 -27.18 -16.14
CA THR A 247 7.55 -27.65 -17.53
C THR A 247 8.29 -26.73 -18.50
N GLY A 248 8.68 -25.53 -18.04
CA GLY A 248 9.21 -24.44 -18.86
C GLY A 248 8.13 -23.50 -19.41
N LYS A 249 6.85 -23.78 -19.17
CA LYS A 249 5.75 -22.91 -19.60
C LYS A 249 5.39 -21.88 -18.52
N ILE A 250 5.83 -20.65 -18.76
CA ILE A 250 5.53 -19.49 -17.91
C ILE A 250 4.13 -18.95 -18.26
N VAL A 251 3.27 -18.90 -17.24
CA VAL A 251 1.90 -18.38 -17.33
C VAL A 251 1.89 -16.86 -17.22
N ILE A 252 2.54 -16.31 -16.19
CA ILE A 252 2.74 -14.88 -15.94
C ILE A 252 4.07 -14.64 -15.20
N SER A 253 4.56 -13.41 -15.21
CA SER A 253 5.82 -12.96 -14.58
C SER A 253 5.68 -11.59 -13.90
N ASN A 254 6.74 -11.04 -13.30
CA ASN A 254 6.73 -9.68 -12.72
C ASN A 254 6.10 -8.64 -13.67
N ASN A 255 6.41 -8.72 -14.96
CA ASN A 255 5.94 -7.74 -15.95
C ASN A 255 4.41 -7.72 -16.09
N ASP A 256 3.74 -8.83 -15.76
CA ASP A 256 2.30 -9.00 -15.84
C ASP A 256 1.58 -8.49 -14.56
N ILE A 257 2.33 -8.18 -13.50
CA ILE A 257 1.81 -7.68 -12.21
C ILE A 257 1.63 -6.17 -12.29
N LYS A 258 0.52 -5.70 -11.74
CA LYS A 258 0.20 -4.28 -11.57
C LYS A 258 0.55 -3.81 -10.15
N ASP A 259 0.18 -4.58 -9.14
CA ASP A 259 0.50 -4.35 -7.74
C ASP A 259 0.54 -5.68 -6.96
N ALA A 260 1.29 -5.70 -5.87
CA ALA A 260 1.26 -6.78 -4.88
C ALA A 260 1.23 -6.22 -3.45
N VAL A 261 0.18 -6.54 -2.70
CA VAL A 261 -0.05 -5.97 -1.37
C VAL A 261 -0.41 -7.03 -0.33
N GLU A 262 -0.27 -6.68 0.93
CA GLU A 262 -0.76 -7.49 2.04
C GLU A 262 -2.30 -7.53 2.02
N GLY A 263 -2.85 -8.73 1.94
CA GLY A 263 -4.27 -9.02 2.08
C GLY A 263 -4.55 -9.91 3.28
N TYR A 264 -5.83 -10.20 3.46
CA TYR A 264 -6.32 -11.08 4.51
C TYR A 264 -7.36 -12.03 3.93
N ASP A 265 -7.23 -13.31 4.26
CA ASP A 265 -8.22 -14.32 3.91
C ASP A 265 -9.48 -14.07 4.73
N GLN A 266 -10.62 -13.88 4.07
CA GLN A 266 -11.86 -13.48 4.73
C GLN A 266 -12.43 -14.56 5.67
N VAL A 267 -12.04 -15.82 5.48
CA VAL A 267 -12.57 -16.95 6.26
C VAL A 267 -11.68 -17.23 7.46
N SER A 268 -10.38 -17.36 7.25
CA SER A 268 -9.41 -17.71 8.28
C SER A 268 -8.81 -16.52 9.00
N GLY A 269 -8.91 -15.31 8.45
CA GLY A 269 -8.24 -14.10 8.95
C GLY A 269 -6.72 -14.12 8.76
N SER A 270 -6.18 -15.13 8.07
CA SER A 270 -4.74 -15.28 7.84
C SER A 270 -4.26 -14.26 6.82
N LYS A 271 -3.01 -13.80 6.96
CA LYS A 271 -2.36 -12.90 5.99
C LYS A 271 -2.16 -13.60 4.64
N THR A 272 -2.36 -12.86 3.56
CA THR A 272 -2.24 -13.34 2.18
C THR A 272 -1.51 -12.32 1.33
N ILE A 273 -0.89 -12.75 0.23
CA ILE A 273 -0.37 -11.82 -0.77
C ILE A 273 -1.45 -11.64 -1.82
N SER A 274 -1.99 -10.42 -1.94
CA SER A 274 -2.96 -10.05 -2.96
C SER A 274 -2.25 -9.43 -4.14
N ILE A 275 -2.42 -10.00 -5.33
CA ILE A 275 -1.76 -9.56 -6.56
C ILE A 275 -2.84 -9.16 -7.56
N SER A 276 -2.75 -7.94 -8.09
CA SER A 276 -3.55 -7.52 -9.24
C SER A 276 -2.71 -7.60 -10.50
N LEU A 277 -3.26 -8.22 -11.55
CA LEU A 277 -2.60 -8.33 -12.84
C LEU A 277 -2.98 -7.18 -13.78
N LYS A 278 -2.08 -6.88 -14.72
CA LYS A 278 -2.39 -6.09 -15.92
C LYS A 278 -3.28 -6.90 -16.86
N ASP A 279 -4.04 -6.22 -17.71
CA ASP A 279 -5.07 -6.84 -18.56
C ASP A 279 -4.58 -8.06 -19.37
N GLU A 280 -3.42 -7.96 -20.00
CA GLU A 280 -2.84 -9.05 -20.79
C GLU A 280 -2.44 -10.25 -19.90
N GLY A 281 -1.82 -9.96 -18.75
CA GLY A 281 -1.48 -10.95 -17.74
C GLY A 281 -2.73 -11.66 -17.19
N ALA A 282 -3.77 -10.89 -16.88
CA ALA A 282 -5.05 -11.40 -16.39
C ALA A 282 -5.69 -12.38 -17.40
N ARG A 283 -5.65 -12.05 -18.69
CA ARG A 283 -6.16 -12.93 -19.75
C ARG A 283 -5.37 -14.23 -19.84
N ARG A 284 -4.03 -14.16 -19.92
CA ARG A 284 -3.15 -15.34 -19.96
C ARG A 284 -3.32 -16.23 -18.73
N PHE A 285 -3.44 -15.61 -17.55
CA PHE A 285 -3.66 -16.32 -16.29
C PHE A 285 -5.06 -16.95 -16.23
N SER A 286 -6.08 -16.30 -16.77
CA SER A 286 -7.42 -16.88 -16.88
C SER A 286 -7.45 -18.11 -17.78
N ASP A 287 -6.83 -18.04 -18.95
CA ASP A 287 -6.75 -19.17 -19.87
C ASP A 287 -5.97 -20.35 -19.24
N ALA A 288 -4.91 -20.05 -18.49
CA ALA A 288 -4.13 -21.06 -17.77
C ALA A 288 -4.92 -21.70 -16.63
N THR A 289 -5.59 -20.92 -15.79
CA THR A 289 -6.39 -21.47 -14.69
C THR A 289 -7.59 -22.24 -15.20
N GLY A 290 -8.21 -21.84 -16.31
CA GLY A 290 -9.34 -22.56 -16.92
C GLY A 290 -8.99 -23.98 -17.39
N ARG A 291 -7.80 -24.18 -17.96
CA ARG A 291 -7.34 -25.51 -18.44
C ARG A 291 -6.61 -26.34 -17.39
N LEU A 292 -6.22 -25.74 -16.26
CA LEU A 292 -5.45 -26.38 -15.19
C LEU A 292 -6.27 -26.62 -13.92
N ILE A 293 -7.61 -26.58 -14.00
CA ILE A 293 -8.47 -26.91 -12.86
C ILE A 293 -8.10 -28.30 -12.32
N GLY A 294 -7.89 -28.39 -11.00
CA GLY A 294 -7.43 -29.60 -10.32
C GLY A 294 -5.92 -29.85 -10.40
N LYS A 295 -5.16 -28.97 -11.06
CA LYS A 295 -3.70 -29.07 -11.21
C LYS A 295 -2.99 -27.87 -10.56
N PRO A 296 -1.73 -28.02 -10.12
CA PRO A 296 -0.96 -26.92 -9.56
C PRO A 296 -0.45 -25.92 -10.62
N ILE A 297 -0.47 -24.64 -10.27
CA ILE A 297 0.36 -23.61 -10.90
C ILE A 297 1.34 -23.16 -9.82
N ALA A 298 2.63 -23.41 -10.01
CA ALA A 298 3.63 -23.07 -9.02
C ALA A 298 4.22 -21.67 -9.24
N VAL A 299 4.50 -21.00 -8.13
CA VAL A 299 5.13 -19.70 -8.06
C VAL A 299 6.61 -19.93 -7.77
N TYR A 300 7.47 -19.39 -8.63
CA TYR A 300 8.91 -19.46 -8.50
C TYR A 300 9.47 -18.06 -8.36
N MET A 301 10.53 -17.93 -7.56
CA MET A 301 11.38 -16.76 -7.48
C MET A 301 12.83 -17.19 -7.68
N ASP A 302 13.49 -16.61 -8.68
CA ASP A 302 14.89 -16.92 -9.02
C ASP A 302 15.11 -18.44 -9.17
N ASN A 303 14.19 -19.11 -9.88
CA ASN A 303 14.14 -20.57 -10.10
C ASN A 303 13.95 -21.43 -8.84
N LYS A 304 13.66 -20.84 -7.68
CA LYS A 304 13.26 -21.57 -6.47
C LYS A 304 11.75 -21.53 -6.31
N ILE A 305 11.15 -22.67 -6.04
CA ILE A 305 9.72 -22.74 -5.76
C ILE A 305 9.41 -22.05 -4.44
N ILE A 306 8.44 -21.14 -4.46
CA ILE A 306 7.92 -20.46 -3.27
C ILE A 306 6.68 -21.21 -2.78
N ILE A 307 5.73 -21.47 -3.68
CA ILE A 307 4.51 -22.21 -3.37
C ILE A 307 3.91 -22.85 -4.62
N SER A 308 3.14 -23.92 -4.46
CA SER A 308 2.43 -24.61 -5.55
C SER A 308 0.95 -24.84 -5.24
N PRO A 309 0.12 -23.77 -5.24
CA PRO A 309 -1.31 -23.90 -5.00
C PRO A 309 -2.00 -24.70 -6.12
N MET A 310 -3.01 -25.48 -5.73
CA MET A 310 -3.89 -26.15 -6.69
C MET A 310 -4.92 -25.16 -7.25
N VAL A 311 -5.13 -25.17 -8.56
CA VAL A 311 -6.16 -24.36 -9.20
C VAL A 311 -7.53 -24.99 -8.93
N VAL A 312 -8.37 -24.29 -8.18
CA VAL A 312 -9.72 -24.77 -7.82
C VAL A 312 -10.81 -24.26 -8.76
N ALA A 313 -10.59 -23.12 -9.40
CA ALA A 313 -11.51 -22.49 -10.34
C ALA A 313 -10.74 -21.59 -11.31
N GLN A 314 -11.36 -21.28 -12.45
CA GLN A 314 -10.83 -20.30 -13.38
C GLN A 314 -10.86 -18.88 -12.77
N ILE A 315 -9.76 -18.15 -12.89
CA ILE A 315 -9.63 -16.79 -12.36
C ILE A 315 -9.74 -15.81 -13.54
N VAL A 316 -10.87 -15.11 -13.64
CA VAL A 316 -11.19 -14.23 -14.79
C VAL A 316 -10.96 -12.74 -14.52
N ASN A 317 -10.84 -12.36 -13.25
CA ASN A 317 -10.77 -10.96 -12.82
C ASN A 317 -9.34 -10.43 -12.69
N GLY A 318 -8.32 -11.26 -12.92
CA GLY A 318 -6.92 -10.87 -12.78
C GLY A 318 -6.44 -10.67 -11.34
N ASN A 319 -7.23 -11.06 -10.34
CA ASN A 319 -6.85 -10.94 -8.93
C ASN A 319 -6.44 -12.31 -8.39
N ILE A 320 -5.25 -12.39 -7.82
CA ILE A 320 -4.68 -13.61 -7.23
C ILE A 320 -4.53 -13.39 -5.73
N SER A 321 -4.96 -14.36 -4.92
CA SER A 321 -4.61 -14.41 -3.50
C SER A 321 -3.70 -15.61 -3.26
N LEU A 322 -2.50 -15.36 -2.74
CA LEU A 322 -1.56 -16.39 -2.36
C LEU A 322 -1.54 -16.55 -0.84
N ASN A 323 -1.84 -17.77 -0.40
CA ASN A 323 -1.83 -18.15 1.00
C ASN A 323 -0.64 -19.08 1.22
N GLY A 324 0.22 -18.76 2.19
CA GLY A 324 1.40 -19.56 2.53
C GLY A 324 1.71 -19.48 4.01
N ASN A 325 2.50 -20.43 4.51
CA ASN A 325 2.95 -20.43 5.89
C ASN A 325 4.29 -19.69 5.99
N TRP A 326 4.25 -18.37 5.78
CA TRP A 326 5.42 -17.50 5.85
C TRP A 326 5.52 -16.86 7.22
N ASP A 327 6.74 -16.71 7.72
CA ASP A 327 6.95 -15.85 8.89
C ASP A 327 6.74 -14.37 8.50
N LYS A 328 6.56 -13.49 9.51
CA LYS A 328 6.27 -12.06 9.29
C LYS A 328 7.34 -11.36 8.43
N LYS A 329 8.60 -11.78 8.54
CA LYS A 329 9.74 -11.15 7.86
C LYS A 329 9.87 -11.65 6.44
N GLU A 330 9.76 -12.96 6.23
CA GLU A 330 9.70 -13.60 4.92
C GLU A 330 8.53 -13.03 4.12
N PHE A 331 7.35 -12.92 4.73
CA PHE A 331 6.16 -12.37 4.10
C PHE A 331 6.37 -10.94 3.58
N LYS A 332 6.92 -10.04 4.40
CA LYS A 332 7.24 -8.67 3.99
C LYS A 332 8.26 -8.65 2.85
N THR A 333 9.28 -9.49 2.95
CA THR A 333 10.33 -9.61 1.93
C THR A 333 9.75 -10.07 0.59
N LEU A 334 8.85 -11.06 0.61
CA LEU A 334 8.17 -11.55 -0.59
C LEU A 334 7.28 -10.47 -1.22
N ILE A 335 6.49 -9.74 -0.45
CA ILE A 335 5.67 -8.64 -0.98
C ILE A 335 6.54 -7.62 -1.70
N ALA A 336 7.62 -7.18 -1.06
CA ALA A 336 8.55 -6.22 -1.64
C ALA A 336 9.13 -6.68 -2.99
N MET A 337 9.45 -7.98 -3.10
CA MET A 337 9.98 -8.58 -4.33
C MET A 337 8.92 -8.78 -5.41
N PHE A 338 7.65 -8.93 -5.03
CA PHE A 338 6.55 -9.08 -5.98
C PHE A 338 6.10 -7.74 -6.55
N ASP A 339 6.13 -6.69 -5.72
CA ASP A 339 5.70 -5.34 -6.07
C ASP A 339 6.74 -4.58 -6.89
N SER A 340 8.03 -4.87 -6.66
CA SER A 340 9.13 -4.23 -7.39
C SER A 340 9.46 -4.94 -8.71
N ASP A 341 10.02 -4.18 -9.64
CA ASP A 341 10.60 -4.73 -10.86
C ASP A 341 11.76 -5.70 -10.52
N LYS A 342 12.00 -6.65 -11.43
CA LYS A 342 13.16 -7.54 -11.32
C LYS A 342 14.44 -6.76 -11.57
N LEU A 343 15.51 -7.12 -10.85
CA LEU A 343 16.83 -6.61 -11.17
C LEU A 343 17.38 -7.29 -12.42
N GLU A 344 17.86 -6.50 -13.37
CA GLU A 344 18.52 -7.01 -14.58
C GLU A 344 20.03 -7.25 -14.39
N VAL A 345 20.54 -6.96 -13.20
CA VAL A 345 21.93 -7.14 -12.80
C VAL A 345 22.02 -8.10 -11.62
N ASN A 346 23.17 -8.75 -11.47
CA ASN A 346 23.48 -9.53 -10.28
C ASN A 346 24.22 -8.64 -9.28
N LEU A 347 23.79 -8.69 -8.02
CA LEU A 347 24.38 -7.92 -6.93
C LEU A 347 25.05 -8.84 -5.92
N ASP A 348 26.35 -8.68 -5.75
CA ASP A 348 27.12 -9.41 -4.74
C ASP A 348 27.48 -8.49 -3.59
N MET A 349 27.04 -8.79 -2.37
CA MET A 349 27.47 -8.05 -1.19
C MET A 349 28.92 -8.42 -0.84
N VAL A 350 29.82 -7.44 -0.98
CA VAL A 350 31.27 -7.60 -0.76
C VAL A 350 31.74 -7.07 0.58
N GLU A 351 30.97 -6.17 1.20
CA GLU A 351 31.30 -5.60 2.52
C GLU A 351 30.00 -5.32 3.28
N PHE A 352 29.98 -5.63 4.57
CA PHE A 352 28.88 -5.31 5.49
C PHE A 352 29.46 -4.87 6.83
N LYS A 353 28.94 -3.76 7.37
CA LYS A 353 29.39 -3.14 8.62
C LYS A 353 28.21 -2.54 9.36
N ASN A 354 28.17 -2.75 10.67
CA ASN A 354 27.28 -2.02 11.57
C ASN A 354 27.92 -0.68 11.96
N ILE A 355 27.17 0.40 11.78
CA ILE A 355 27.54 1.74 12.25
C ILE A 355 26.98 1.89 13.67
N LYS A 356 27.88 2.02 14.65
CA LYS A 356 27.47 2.30 16.03
C LYS A 356 27.01 3.76 16.15
N PRO A 357 25.95 4.05 16.93
CA PRO A 357 25.59 5.43 17.24
C PRO A 357 26.76 6.15 17.92
N PHE A 358 26.93 7.43 17.63
CA PHE A 358 27.84 8.26 18.41
C PHE A 358 27.39 8.28 19.88
N PRO A 359 28.31 8.11 20.85
CA PRO A 359 27.99 8.33 22.24
C PRO A 359 27.58 9.80 22.42
N GLN A 360 26.40 10.03 23.00
CA GLN A 360 25.91 11.36 23.37
C GLN A 360 26.66 11.92 24.57
#